data_AF-A0A0B6ZYL0-F1
#
_entry.id   AF-A0A0B6ZYL0-F1
#
_cell.length_a   1.000
_cell.length_b   1.000
_cell.length_c   1.000
_cell.angle_alpha   90.00
_cell.angle_beta   90.00
_cell.angle_gamma   90.00
#
_symmetry.space_group_name_H-M   'P 1'
#
loop_
_entity.id
_entity.type
_entity.pdbx_description
1 polymer ?
#
loop_
_entity_poly.entity_id
_entity_poly.type
_entity_poly.pdbx_seq_one_letter_code
_entity_poly.pdbx_strand_id
1 'polypeptide(L)'
;AADINERGVLSSRTDVADITFIDKRLSDLEHKVSTENDTVPESFHQLKNKVDTFTEKLENVAHLSWLGLSKDLSMGMSQPFWHKKTSAVKMEAHHKRVYDRFMKFTKVHVSEEVRRELRKQSFDNWQWDDPEMLILLRQMYIDLNLISKLDIDMVVFHEWLYEVYRNYNQVPFHNFKHCFMVAQMMYGLTWLIDLPSKLDTLEVFTLLTSAICHDLDHPGYNNAYQINAKTELALRYNDISPLENHHCAIAFDILKKENCNMTRKFSRDQFKRFRDSMIRCILATDMAKHNEI
;
A
#
# COMPACT_ATOMS: atom_id res chain seq x y z
N ALA A 1 -47.00 -13.86 -9.49
CA ALA A 1 -48.11 -13.63 -8.54
C ALA A 1 -47.59 -14.02 -7.17
N ALA A 2 -47.58 -13.08 -6.22
CA ALA A 2 -47.07 -13.28 -4.87
C ALA A 2 -48.25 -13.59 -3.95
N ASP A 3 -48.20 -14.70 -3.21
CA ASP A 3 -49.15 -15.00 -2.15
C ASP A 3 -48.70 -14.38 -0.82
N ILE A 4 -49.63 -13.70 -0.17
CA ILE A 4 -49.50 -13.00 1.11
C ILE A 4 -50.07 -13.92 2.20
N ASN A 5 -49.38 -14.08 3.33
CA ASN A 5 -49.92 -14.74 4.52
C ASN A 5 -50.06 -13.75 5.70
N GLU A 6 -51.02 -14.05 6.59
CA GLU A 6 -51.86 -13.18 7.44
C GLU A 6 -51.19 -12.31 8.53
N ARG A 7 -49.91 -11.94 8.43
CA ARG A 7 -49.26 -11.10 9.47
C ARG A 7 -48.45 -9.90 8.98
N GLY A 8 -48.62 -9.45 7.74
CA GLY A 8 -48.26 -8.08 7.35
C GLY A 8 -46.82 -7.62 7.67
N VAL A 9 -45.81 -8.48 7.49
CA VAL A 9 -44.38 -8.10 7.59
C VAL A 9 -43.59 -8.80 6.49
N LEU A 10 -42.91 -8.01 5.65
CA LEU A 10 -41.85 -8.48 4.74
C LEU A 10 -40.58 -8.73 5.57
N SER A 11 -40.26 -10.00 5.83
CA SER A 11 -38.97 -10.38 6.44
C SER A 11 -38.14 -11.12 5.41
N SER A 12 -36.98 -10.55 5.06
CA SER A 12 -35.96 -11.21 4.26
C SER A 12 -35.28 -12.31 5.09
N ARG A 13 -35.52 -13.58 4.77
CA ARG A 13 -34.66 -14.68 5.22
C ARG A 13 -33.89 -15.22 4.02
N THR A 14 -32.71 -14.66 3.83
CA THR A 14 -31.59 -15.42 3.29
C THR A 14 -31.23 -16.47 4.34
N ASP A 15 -31.75 -17.69 4.19
CA ASP A 15 -31.29 -18.84 4.97
C ASP A 15 -29.86 -19.16 4.50
N VAL A 16 -28.88 -18.55 5.17
CA VAL A 16 -27.50 -19.01 5.13
C VAL A 16 -27.51 -20.36 5.83
N ALA A 17 -27.31 -21.44 5.08
CA ALA A 17 -27.20 -22.77 5.65
C ALA A 17 -26.06 -22.78 6.68
N ASP A 18 -26.43 -22.95 7.94
CA ASP A 18 -25.49 -23.00 9.06
C ASP A 18 -24.62 -24.26 8.90
N ILE A 19 -23.31 -24.07 8.71
CA ILE A 19 -22.35 -25.17 8.50
C ILE A 19 -22.41 -26.17 9.66
N THR A 20 -22.71 -25.69 10.87
CA THR A 20 -22.88 -26.55 12.05
C THR A 20 -24.08 -27.50 11.94
N PHE A 21 -25.13 -27.12 11.21
CA PHE A 21 -26.27 -27.98 10.93
C PHE A 21 -25.95 -29.04 9.87
N ILE A 22 -25.12 -28.70 8.87
CA ILE A 22 -24.68 -29.63 7.83
C ILE A 22 -23.71 -30.66 8.41
N ASP A 23 -22.74 -30.24 9.23
CA ASP A 23 -21.80 -31.15 9.91
C ASP A 23 -22.53 -32.13 10.83
N LYS A 24 -23.52 -31.65 11.59
CA LYS A 24 -24.32 -32.51 12.46
C LYS A 24 -25.09 -33.56 11.66
N ARG A 25 -25.69 -33.17 10.53
CA ARG A 25 -26.38 -34.11 9.63
C ARG A 25 -25.43 -35.12 8.98
N LEU A 26 -24.20 -34.72 8.66
CA LEU A 26 -23.17 -35.60 8.11
C LEU A 26 -22.72 -36.65 9.13
N SER A 27 -22.48 -36.24 10.37
CA SER A 27 -22.13 -37.15 11.47
C SER A 27 -23.26 -38.13 11.81
N ASP A 28 -24.51 -37.67 11.80
CA ASP A 28 -25.68 -38.53 12.03
C ASP A 28 -25.88 -39.56 10.88
N LEU A 29 -25.51 -39.22 9.64
CA LEU A 29 -25.54 -40.13 8.50
C LEU A 29 -24.37 -41.13 8.52
N GLU A 30 -23.17 -40.69 8.92
CA GLU A 30 -22.00 -41.56 9.13
C GLU A 30 -22.30 -42.65 10.16
N HIS A 31 -22.92 -42.26 11.28
CA HIS A 31 -23.32 -43.21 12.32
C HIS A 31 -24.38 -44.22 11.83
N LYS A 32 -25.32 -43.80 10.97
CA LYS A 32 -26.33 -44.71 10.40
C LYS A 32 -25.76 -45.69 9.37
N VAL A 33 -24.79 -45.26 8.56
CA VAL A 33 -24.17 -46.10 7.53
C VAL A 33 -23.22 -47.13 8.16
N SER A 34 -22.51 -46.78 9.23
CA SER A 34 -21.64 -47.73 9.96
C SER A 34 -22.40 -48.82 10.73
N THR A 35 -23.69 -48.65 11.01
CA THR A 35 -24.48 -49.67 11.75
C THR A 35 -25.19 -50.68 10.85
N GLU A 36 -25.30 -50.44 9.54
CA GLU A 36 -26.12 -51.28 8.64
C GLU A 36 -25.34 -51.98 7.51
N ASN A 37 -24.08 -51.64 7.23
CA ASN A 37 -23.22 -52.40 6.31
C ASN A 37 -21.73 -52.17 6.60
N ASP A 38 -20.95 -53.26 6.72
CA ASP A 38 -19.49 -53.24 6.98
C ASP A 38 -18.64 -52.65 5.84
N THR A 39 -19.27 -52.12 4.78
CA THR A 39 -18.57 -51.43 3.68
C THR A 39 -19.28 -50.14 3.34
N VAL A 40 -18.54 -49.03 3.48
CA VAL A 40 -19.02 -47.68 3.16
C VAL A 40 -19.26 -47.58 1.64
N PRO A 41 -20.45 -47.14 1.19
CA PRO A 41 -20.77 -47.06 -0.23
C PRO A 41 -19.81 -46.15 -1.01
N GLU A 42 -19.49 -46.50 -2.24
CA GLU A 42 -18.56 -45.74 -3.09
C GLU A 42 -19.01 -44.29 -3.36
N SER A 43 -20.33 -44.05 -3.39
CA SER A 43 -20.92 -42.72 -3.46
C SER A 43 -20.58 -41.84 -2.25
N PHE A 44 -20.39 -42.44 -1.07
CA PHE A 44 -19.98 -41.74 0.13
C PHE A 44 -18.50 -41.36 0.08
N HIS A 45 -17.63 -42.24 -0.44
CA HIS A 45 -16.23 -41.92 -0.69
C HIS A 45 -16.06 -40.77 -1.71
N GLN A 46 -16.88 -40.76 -2.76
CA GLN A 46 -16.90 -39.66 -3.73
C GLN A 46 -17.38 -38.34 -3.11
N LEU A 47 -18.36 -38.39 -2.21
CA LEU A 47 -18.84 -37.21 -1.52
C LEU A 47 -17.79 -36.68 -0.53
N LYS A 48 -17.15 -37.57 0.23
CA LYS A 48 -16.06 -37.24 1.15
C LYS A 48 -14.90 -36.58 0.43
N ASN A 49 -14.44 -37.15 -0.69
CA ASN A 49 -13.40 -36.54 -1.52
C ASN A 49 -13.80 -35.14 -2.03
N LYS A 50 -15.07 -34.93 -2.40
CA LYS A 50 -15.54 -33.60 -2.81
C LYS A 50 -15.56 -32.60 -1.65
N VAL A 51 -15.95 -33.03 -0.46
CA VAL A 51 -15.93 -32.21 0.75
C VAL A 51 -14.49 -31.87 1.12
N ASP A 52 -13.59 -32.85 1.14
CA ASP A 52 -12.17 -32.65 1.46
C ASP A 52 -11.50 -31.71 0.44
N THR A 53 -11.77 -31.90 -0.86
CA THR A 53 -11.27 -30.99 -1.92
C THR A 53 -11.84 -29.57 -1.78
N PHE A 54 -13.07 -29.43 -1.29
CA PHE A 54 -13.70 -28.14 -1.06
C PHE A 54 -13.13 -27.44 0.18
N THR A 55 -12.91 -28.19 1.25
CA THR A 55 -12.24 -27.74 2.49
C THR A 55 -10.81 -27.32 2.19
N GLU A 56 -10.05 -28.11 1.44
CA GLU A 56 -8.68 -27.76 1.04
C GLU A 56 -8.66 -26.51 0.14
N LYS A 57 -9.66 -26.33 -0.74
CA LYS A 57 -9.81 -25.08 -1.51
C LYS A 57 -10.17 -23.89 -0.63
N LEU A 58 -11.01 -24.05 0.38
CA LEU A 58 -11.37 -23.01 1.34
C LEU A 58 -10.18 -22.60 2.23
N GLU A 59 -9.42 -23.58 2.72
CA GLU A 59 -8.21 -23.37 3.52
C GLU A 59 -7.11 -22.71 2.68
N ASN A 60 -6.95 -23.10 1.43
CA ASN A 60 -6.05 -22.43 0.50
C ASN A 60 -6.54 -21.03 0.10
N VAL A 61 -7.84 -20.74 0.20
CA VAL A 61 -8.46 -19.41 0.01
C VAL A 61 -8.45 -18.57 1.30
N ALA A 62 -7.92 -19.08 2.43
CA ALA A 62 -7.83 -18.34 3.70
C ALA A 62 -7.01 -17.03 3.61
N HIS A 63 -6.18 -16.85 2.58
CA HIS A 63 -5.50 -15.58 2.29
C HIS A 63 -6.44 -14.52 1.66
N LEU A 64 -7.64 -14.89 1.22
CA LEU A 64 -8.72 -14.00 0.75
C LEU A 64 -9.72 -13.64 1.86
N SER A 65 -9.38 -13.88 3.13
CA SER A 65 -10.16 -13.48 4.31
C SER A 65 -10.49 -11.96 4.35
N TRP A 66 -9.77 -11.14 3.59
CA TRP A 66 -10.10 -9.72 3.37
C TRP A 66 -11.50 -9.50 2.75
N LEU A 67 -12.07 -10.49 2.04
CA LEU A 67 -13.42 -10.39 1.47
C LEU A 67 -14.56 -10.58 2.51
N GLY A 68 -14.25 -10.90 3.78
CA GLY A 68 -15.24 -10.87 4.86
C GLY A 68 -16.35 -11.94 4.82
N LEU A 69 -16.15 -13.03 4.07
CA LEU A 69 -17.17 -14.06 3.85
C LEU A 69 -17.16 -15.23 4.83
N SER A 70 -16.22 -15.29 5.78
CA SER A 70 -16.31 -16.21 6.93
C SER A 70 -16.14 -15.41 8.23
N LYS A 71 -17.28 -15.10 8.85
CA LYS A 71 -17.32 -14.53 10.20
C LYS A 71 -17.51 -15.69 11.16
N ASP A 72 -16.46 -16.04 11.90
CA ASP A 72 -16.62 -16.80 13.13
C ASP A 72 -17.43 -15.93 14.11
N LEU A 73 -18.71 -16.27 14.26
CA LEU A 73 -19.68 -15.52 15.08
C LEU A 73 -19.58 -15.84 16.58
N SER A 74 -18.57 -16.58 17.03
CA SER A 74 -18.48 -17.10 18.40
C SER A 74 -17.49 -16.38 19.33
N MET A 75 -16.72 -15.40 18.84
CA MET A 75 -15.81 -14.63 19.70
C MET A 75 -16.24 -13.17 19.77
N GLY A 76 -16.66 -12.75 20.96
CA GLY A 76 -17.05 -11.38 21.27
C GLY A 76 -16.05 -10.37 20.70
N MET A 77 -16.56 -9.47 19.86
CA MET A 77 -15.79 -8.37 19.29
C MET A 77 -15.43 -7.38 20.40
N SER A 78 -14.29 -7.60 21.07
CA SER A 78 -13.75 -6.58 21.97
C SER A 78 -12.95 -5.51 21.23
N GLN A 79 -12.61 -5.70 19.94
CA GLN A 79 -11.94 -4.68 19.12
C GLN A 79 -12.27 -4.83 17.60
N PRO A 80 -12.48 -3.72 16.85
CA PRO A 80 -12.57 -3.70 15.39
C PRO A 80 -11.39 -4.40 14.69
N PHE A 81 -11.64 -5.03 13.53
CA PHE A 81 -10.62 -5.74 12.73
C PHE A 81 -9.38 -4.88 12.37
N TRP A 82 -9.56 -3.57 12.23
CA TRP A 82 -8.49 -2.60 11.95
C TRP A 82 -7.55 -2.34 13.13
N HIS A 83 -7.86 -2.88 14.32
CA HIS A 83 -7.00 -2.82 15.50
C HIS A 83 -6.04 -4.02 15.63
N LYS A 84 -5.91 -4.89 14.62
CA LYS A 84 -4.70 -5.72 14.50
C LYS A 84 -3.51 -4.82 14.14
N LYS A 85 -3.07 -3.99 15.08
CA LYS A 85 -1.75 -3.38 15.04
C LYS A 85 -0.75 -4.54 14.98
N THR A 86 -0.11 -4.70 13.83
CA THR A 86 1.15 -5.46 13.78
C THR A 86 2.00 -4.92 14.92
N SER A 87 2.38 -5.80 15.85
CA SER A 87 3.17 -5.38 17.02
C SER A 87 4.35 -4.53 16.55
N ALA A 88 4.62 -3.42 17.24
CA ALA A 88 5.72 -2.52 16.90
C ALA A 88 7.04 -3.28 16.72
N VAL A 89 7.24 -4.35 17.49
CA VAL A 89 8.38 -5.27 17.37
C VAL A 89 8.43 -5.99 16.02
N LYS A 90 7.29 -6.48 15.52
CA LYS A 90 7.20 -7.15 14.22
C LYS A 90 7.42 -6.18 13.06
N MET A 91 6.91 -4.96 13.18
CA MET A 91 7.11 -3.89 12.20
C MET A 91 8.58 -3.47 12.14
N GLU A 92 9.21 -3.25 13.29
CA GLU A 92 10.63 -2.91 13.36
C GLU A 92 11.52 -4.03 12.79
N ALA A 93 11.21 -5.29 13.11
CA ALA A 93 11.91 -6.42 12.52
C ALA A 93 11.74 -6.50 10.99
N HIS A 94 10.57 -6.13 10.45
CA HIS A 94 10.34 -6.06 9.01
C HIS A 94 11.14 -4.94 8.36
N HIS A 95 11.08 -3.72 8.90
CA HIS A 95 11.88 -2.58 8.44
C HIS A 95 13.37 -2.92 8.42
N LYS A 96 13.88 -3.52 9.50
CA LYS A 96 15.28 -3.98 9.56
C LYS A 96 15.64 -4.95 8.42
N ARG A 97 14.77 -5.94 8.12
CA ARG A 97 15.01 -6.87 7.01
C ARG A 97 15.04 -6.17 5.67
N VAL A 98 14.16 -5.19 5.45
CA VAL A 98 14.12 -4.39 4.23
C VAL A 98 15.39 -3.55 4.11
N TYR A 99 15.83 -2.90 5.18
CA TYR A 99 17.08 -2.14 5.23
C TYR A 99 18.30 -2.99 4.88
N ASP A 100 18.48 -4.12 5.56
CA ASP A 100 19.63 -5.00 5.36
C ASP A 100 19.71 -5.48 3.89
N ARG A 101 18.56 -5.82 3.29
CA ARG A 101 18.47 -6.21 1.88
C ARG A 101 18.73 -5.03 0.94
N PHE A 102 18.12 -3.88 1.19
CA PHE A 102 18.33 -2.66 0.41
C PHE A 102 19.82 -2.30 0.38
N MET A 103 20.47 -2.23 1.54
CA MET A 103 21.90 -1.93 1.65
C MET A 103 22.77 -2.97 0.95
N LYS A 104 22.39 -4.26 0.97
CA LYS A 104 23.09 -5.29 0.18
C LYS A 104 22.94 -5.04 -1.33
N PHE A 105 21.75 -4.67 -1.78
CA PHE A 105 21.48 -4.39 -3.20
C PHE A 105 22.11 -3.10 -3.70
N THR A 106 22.50 -2.17 -2.82
CA THR A 106 23.20 -0.96 -3.26
C THR A 106 24.50 -1.25 -4.04
N LYS A 107 25.11 -2.42 -3.80
CA LYS A 107 26.32 -2.91 -4.48
C LYS A 107 26.04 -3.54 -5.85
N VAL A 108 24.77 -3.81 -6.15
CA VAL A 108 24.31 -4.44 -7.39
C VAL A 108 23.85 -3.36 -8.37
N HIS A 109 24.06 -3.62 -9.66
CA HIS A 109 23.68 -2.72 -10.74
C HIS A 109 22.36 -3.20 -11.35
N VAL A 110 21.48 -2.25 -11.69
CA VAL A 110 20.24 -2.56 -12.42
C VAL A 110 20.60 -2.86 -13.88
N SER A 111 20.09 -3.96 -14.43
CA SER A 111 20.38 -4.35 -15.82
C SER A 111 19.83 -3.32 -16.83
N GLU A 112 20.45 -3.22 -17.99
CA GLU A 112 19.99 -2.31 -19.06
C GLU A 112 18.56 -2.60 -19.53
N GLU A 113 18.16 -3.88 -19.51
CA GLU A 113 16.78 -4.27 -19.82
C GLU A 113 15.80 -3.67 -18.83
N VAL A 114 16.04 -3.83 -17.53
CA VAL A 114 15.17 -3.26 -16.48
C VAL A 114 15.19 -1.73 -16.55
N ARG A 115 16.35 -1.11 -16.77
CA ARG A 115 16.46 0.35 -16.96
C ARG A 115 15.61 0.84 -18.13
N ARG A 116 15.64 0.14 -19.26
CA ARG A 116 14.83 0.50 -20.44
C ARG A 116 13.33 0.35 -20.18
N GLU A 117 12.91 -0.70 -19.49
CA GLU A 117 11.49 -0.89 -19.15
C GLU A 117 11.03 0.12 -18.09
N LEU A 118 11.87 0.47 -17.11
CA LEU A 118 11.56 1.44 -16.06
C LEU A 118 11.20 2.83 -16.63
N ARG A 119 11.72 3.17 -17.81
CA ARG A 119 11.42 4.43 -18.53
C ARG A 119 10.07 4.43 -19.23
N LYS A 120 9.33 3.33 -19.23
CA LYS A 120 8.05 3.21 -19.92
C LYS A 120 6.88 3.29 -18.94
N GLN A 121 5.77 3.86 -19.40
CA GLN A 121 4.52 3.89 -18.65
C GLN A 121 3.95 2.48 -18.42
N SER A 122 4.33 1.53 -19.28
CA SER A 122 3.90 0.12 -19.24
C SER A 122 4.75 -0.75 -18.30
N PHE A 123 5.60 -0.15 -17.46
CA PHE A 123 6.44 -0.90 -16.53
C PHE A 123 5.57 -1.72 -15.57
N ASP A 124 5.85 -3.03 -15.46
CA ASP A 124 5.17 -3.88 -14.50
C ASP A 124 5.68 -3.59 -13.10
N ASN A 125 4.92 -2.77 -12.38
CA ASN A 125 5.24 -2.39 -11.03
C ASN A 125 5.10 -3.58 -10.06
N TRP A 126 4.27 -4.60 -10.33
CA TRP A 126 3.90 -5.63 -9.36
C TRP A 126 5.00 -6.67 -9.07
N GLN A 127 6.01 -6.77 -9.93
CA GLN A 127 7.05 -7.80 -9.82
C GLN A 127 8.10 -7.51 -8.74
N TRP A 128 8.13 -6.29 -8.20
CA TRP A 128 9.23 -5.79 -7.36
C TRP A 128 8.83 -5.68 -5.89
N ASP A 129 9.71 -6.12 -5.01
CA ASP A 129 9.56 -5.95 -3.56
C ASP A 129 10.16 -4.63 -3.03
N ASP A 130 9.97 -4.34 -1.74
CA ASP A 130 10.36 -3.06 -1.13
C ASP A 130 11.85 -2.70 -1.32
N PRO A 131 12.82 -3.58 -1.02
CA PRO A 131 14.23 -3.34 -1.33
C PRO A 131 14.51 -3.07 -2.81
N GLU A 132 13.88 -3.80 -3.72
CA GLU A 132 14.08 -3.64 -5.17
C GLU A 132 13.51 -2.31 -5.65
N MET A 133 12.32 -1.93 -5.19
CA MET A 133 11.71 -0.63 -5.50
C MET A 133 12.59 0.52 -5.02
N LEU A 134 13.21 0.43 -3.84
CA LEU A 134 14.17 1.43 -3.36
C LEU A 134 15.38 1.57 -4.30
N ILE A 135 15.89 0.46 -4.83
CA ILE A 135 16.99 0.46 -5.82
C ILE A 135 16.56 1.06 -7.15
N LEU A 136 15.32 0.79 -7.59
CA LEU A 136 14.77 1.39 -8.80
C LEU A 136 14.55 2.89 -8.65
N LEU A 137 14.03 3.37 -7.51
CA LEU A 137 13.95 4.80 -7.20
C LEU A 137 15.33 5.45 -7.24
N ARG A 138 16.34 4.81 -6.63
CA ARG A 138 17.72 5.27 -6.72
C ARG A 138 18.19 5.38 -8.17
N GLN A 139 17.90 4.35 -8.97
CA GLN A 139 18.29 4.30 -10.37
C GLN A 139 17.70 5.47 -11.18
N MET A 140 16.48 5.91 -10.88
CA MET A 140 15.87 7.07 -11.54
C MET A 140 16.70 8.35 -11.37
N TYR A 141 17.22 8.61 -10.15
CA TYR A 141 18.07 9.78 -9.87
C TYR A 141 19.44 9.68 -10.54
N ILE A 142 20.00 8.47 -10.63
CA ILE A 142 21.27 8.22 -11.32
C ILE A 142 21.09 8.42 -12.84
N ASP A 143 20.04 7.86 -13.43
CA ASP A 143 19.77 7.93 -14.87
C ASP A 143 19.53 9.37 -15.35
N LEU A 144 18.85 10.19 -14.52
CA LEU A 144 18.65 11.61 -14.79
C LEU A 144 19.86 12.49 -14.43
N ASN A 145 20.95 11.86 -13.95
CA ASN A 145 22.18 12.50 -13.50
C ASN A 145 21.96 13.56 -12.40
N LEU A 146 20.90 13.39 -11.59
CA LEU A 146 20.55 14.34 -10.52
C LEU A 146 21.56 14.29 -9.38
N ILE A 147 22.04 13.08 -9.04
CA ILE A 147 23.01 12.88 -7.96
C ILE A 147 24.27 13.70 -8.18
N SER A 148 24.86 13.62 -9.39
CA SER A 148 26.08 14.36 -9.71
C SER A 148 25.82 15.85 -9.88
N LYS A 149 24.77 16.23 -10.64
CA LYS A 149 24.50 17.66 -10.93
C LYS A 149 24.13 18.48 -9.70
N LEU A 150 23.57 17.85 -8.67
CA LEU A 150 23.14 18.50 -7.43
C LEU A 150 24.06 18.19 -6.24
N ASP A 151 25.20 17.53 -6.48
CA ASP A 151 26.19 17.11 -5.47
C ASP A 151 25.57 16.34 -4.27
N ILE A 152 24.65 15.44 -4.56
CA ILE A 152 23.98 14.62 -3.55
C ILE A 152 24.92 13.49 -3.11
N ASP A 153 25.13 13.39 -1.80
CA ASP A 153 25.87 12.29 -1.20
C ASP A 153 25.06 10.98 -1.29
N MET A 154 25.60 9.96 -1.95
CA MET A 154 24.91 8.69 -2.18
C MET A 154 24.55 7.96 -0.87
N VAL A 155 25.37 8.08 0.17
CA VAL A 155 25.10 7.46 1.47
C VAL A 155 23.89 8.13 2.11
N VAL A 156 23.88 9.46 2.15
CA VAL A 156 22.75 10.25 2.68
C VAL A 156 21.48 10.02 1.86
N PHE A 157 21.61 9.84 0.54
CA PHE A 157 20.49 9.55 -0.33
C PHE A 157 19.87 8.17 -0.07
N HIS A 158 20.68 7.15 0.20
CA HIS A 158 20.17 5.83 0.62
C HIS A 158 19.42 5.92 1.96
N GLU A 159 19.97 6.63 2.94
CA GLU A 159 19.30 6.87 4.23
C GLU A 159 17.98 7.62 4.03
N TRP A 160 17.95 8.64 3.17
CA TRP A 160 16.74 9.37 2.83
C TRP A 160 15.67 8.47 2.19
N LEU A 161 16.02 7.67 1.19
CA LEU A 161 15.10 6.73 0.53
C LEU A 161 14.48 5.75 1.53
N TYR A 162 15.32 5.17 2.39
CA TYR A 162 14.85 4.23 3.41
C TYR A 162 13.98 4.92 4.47
N GLU A 163 14.32 6.14 4.89
CA GLU A 163 13.51 6.88 5.85
C GLU A 163 12.15 7.28 5.24
N VAL A 164 12.08 7.64 3.96
CA VAL A 164 10.81 7.82 3.24
C VAL A 164 10.00 6.53 3.28
N TYR A 165 10.59 5.38 2.93
CA TYR A 165 9.92 4.08 2.99
C TYR A 165 9.29 3.80 4.36
N ARG A 166 10.04 4.03 5.45
CA ARG A 166 9.56 3.81 6.82
C ARG A 166 8.39 4.70 7.21
N ASN A 167 8.23 5.85 6.55
CA ASN A 167 7.16 6.79 6.81
C ASN A 167 5.95 6.59 5.87
N TYR A 168 5.93 5.54 5.05
CA TYR A 168 4.70 5.08 4.40
C TYR A 168 3.98 4.04 5.25
N ASN A 169 2.72 4.31 5.58
CA ASN A 169 1.92 3.40 6.38
C ASN A 169 1.51 2.16 5.58
N GLN A 170 1.36 1.04 6.30
CA GLN A 170 0.85 -0.22 5.74
C GLN A 170 -0.68 -0.16 5.64
N VAL A 171 -1.17 0.63 4.69
CA VAL A 171 -2.58 0.75 4.30
C VAL A 171 -2.83 0.08 2.95
N PRO A 172 -4.07 -0.31 2.60
CA PRO A 172 -4.32 -1.09 1.38
C PRO A 172 -3.93 -0.40 0.06
N PHE A 173 -3.95 0.94 -0.01
CA PHE A 173 -3.70 1.70 -1.24
C PHE A 173 -2.56 2.72 -1.13
N HIS A 174 -2.71 3.79 -0.33
CA HIS A 174 -1.72 4.86 -0.15
C HIS A 174 -0.50 4.42 0.69
N ASN A 175 0.19 3.39 0.22
CA ASN A 175 1.36 2.79 0.83
C ASN A 175 2.60 3.03 -0.07
N PHE A 176 3.74 2.45 0.31
CA PHE A 176 4.98 2.63 -0.45
C PHE A 176 4.90 2.14 -1.90
N LYS A 177 4.05 1.16 -2.21
CA LYS A 177 3.85 0.67 -3.58
C LYS A 177 3.22 1.75 -4.47
N HIS A 178 2.21 2.44 -3.96
CA HIS A 178 1.59 3.58 -4.64
C HIS A 178 2.59 4.72 -4.85
N CYS A 179 3.37 5.07 -3.82
CA CYS A 179 4.50 6.00 -3.94
C CYS A 179 5.44 5.63 -5.10
N PHE A 180 5.87 4.37 -5.16
CA PHE A 180 6.74 3.88 -6.22
C PHE A 180 6.09 4.03 -7.60
N MET A 181 4.82 3.65 -7.75
CA MET A 181 4.09 3.75 -9.01
C MET A 181 3.98 5.20 -9.51
N VAL A 182 3.70 6.16 -8.62
CA VAL A 182 3.62 7.59 -8.99
C VAL A 182 4.99 8.12 -9.39
N ALA A 183 6.05 7.78 -8.63
CA ALA A 183 7.42 8.15 -8.98
C ALA A 183 7.89 7.53 -10.30
N GLN A 184 7.56 6.27 -10.54
CA GLN A 184 7.87 5.55 -11.77
C GLN A 184 7.14 6.15 -12.98
N MET A 185 5.86 6.52 -12.84
CA MET A 185 5.11 7.22 -13.88
C MET A 185 5.73 8.59 -14.18
N MET A 186 6.08 9.38 -13.16
CA MET A 186 6.77 10.66 -13.34
C MET A 186 8.09 10.48 -14.08
N TYR A 187 8.87 9.46 -13.73
CA TYR A 187 10.11 9.12 -14.42
C TYR A 187 9.88 8.69 -15.87
N GLY A 188 8.89 7.85 -16.14
CA GLY A 188 8.54 7.43 -17.50
C GLY A 188 8.10 8.61 -18.37
N LEU A 189 7.27 9.50 -17.83
CA LEU A 189 6.88 10.74 -18.50
C LEU A 189 8.08 11.64 -18.75
N THR A 190 8.99 11.77 -17.78
CA THR A 190 10.24 12.56 -17.92
C THR A 190 11.02 12.16 -19.17
N TRP A 191 11.12 10.87 -19.47
CA TRP A 191 11.77 10.39 -20.70
C TRP A 191 10.90 10.52 -21.94
N LEU A 192 9.59 10.23 -21.83
CA LEU A 192 8.67 10.30 -22.97
C LEU A 192 8.65 11.68 -23.62
N ILE A 193 8.62 12.74 -22.80
CA ILE A 193 8.51 14.13 -23.28
C ILE A 193 9.82 14.90 -23.23
N ASP A 194 10.94 14.22 -22.96
CA ASP A 194 12.28 14.79 -22.78
C ASP A 194 12.26 16.01 -21.84
N LEU A 195 11.72 15.80 -20.64
CA LEU A 195 11.57 16.87 -19.66
C LEU A 195 12.90 17.57 -19.28
N PRO A 196 14.06 16.88 -19.20
CA PRO A 196 15.34 17.54 -18.92
C PRO A 196 15.81 18.56 -19.97
N SER A 197 15.24 18.57 -21.18
CA SER A 197 15.51 19.64 -22.16
C SER A 197 14.58 20.85 -22.01
N LYS A 198 13.51 20.73 -21.19
CA LYS A 198 12.47 21.76 -21.01
C LYS A 198 12.51 22.42 -19.65
N LEU A 199 12.95 21.69 -18.61
CA LEU A 199 13.02 22.16 -17.24
C LEU A 199 14.46 22.13 -16.74
N ASP A 200 14.75 22.96 -15.74
CA ASP A 200 16.06 22.92 -15.11
C ASP A 200 16.24 21.67 -14.24
N THR A 201 17.50 21.38 -13.86
CA THR A 201 17.83 20.19 -13.07
C THR A 201 17.11 20.16 -11.71
N LEU A 202 16.91 21.33 -11.09
CA LEU A 202 16.27 21.44 -9.79
C LEU A 202 14.76 21.17 -9.90
N GLU A 203 14.13 21.58 -11.00
CA GLU A 203 12.71 21.33 -11.29
C GLU A 203 12.44 19.84 -11.54
N VAL A 204 13.27 19.18 -12.36
CA VAL A 204 13.17 17.72 -12.58
C VAL A 204 13.36 16.96 -11.27
N PHE A 205 14.36 17.36 -10.47
CA PHE A 205 14.57 16.82 -9.12
C PHE A 205 13.33 17.04 -8.25
N THR A 206 12.78 18.25 -8.25
CA THR A 206 11.60 18.59 -7.44
C THR A 206 10.40 17.73 -7.81
N LEU A 207 10.11 17.52 -9.10
CA LEU A 207 8.98 16.71 -9.55
C LEU A 207 9.12 15.26 -9.09
N LEU A 208 10.30 14.66 -9.26
CA LEU A 208 10.54 13.28 -8.85
C LEU A 208 10.53 13.12 -7.31
N THR A 209 11.13 14.06 -6.58
CA THR A 209 11.10 14.05 -5.10
C THR A 209 9.69 14.28 -4.56
N SER A 210 8.91 15.17 -5.18
CA SER A 210 7.50 15.40 -4.78
C SER A 210 6.66 14.15 -5.00
N ALA A 211 6.81 13.47 -6.14
CA ALA A 211 6.12 12.21 -6.42
C ALA A 211 6.40 11.13 -5.35
N ILE A 212 7.66 11.02 -4.89
CA ILE A 212 8.04 10.07 -3.83
C ILE A 212 7.44 10.47 -2.47
N CYS A 213 7.26 11.75 -2.20
CA CYS A 213 6.84 12.24 -0.88
C CYS A 213 5.34 12.55 -0.75
N HIS A 214 4.57 12.51 -1.83
CA HIS A 214 3.24 13.14 -1.86
C HIS A 214 2.21 12.55 -0.88
N ASP A 215 2.35 11.29 -0.47
CA ASP A 215 1.42 10.57 0.42
C ASP A 215 2.10 10.06 1.72
N LEU A 216 3.20 10.69 2.14
CA LEU A 216 3.92 10.28 3.36
C LEU A 216 3.02 10.28 4.60
N ASP A 217 3.04 9.19 5.36
CA ASP A 217 2.23 8.98 6.57
C ASP A 217 0.70 9.07 6.32
N HIS A 218 0.24 8.70 5.11
CA HIS A 218 -1.20 8.67 4.82
C HIS A 218 -1.92 7.63 5.71
N PRO A 219 -3.00 8.00 6.43
CA PRO A 219 -3.63 7.14 7.45
C PRO A 219 -4.63 6.13 6.86
N GLY A 220 -4.90 6.21 5.56
CA GLY A 220 -5.85 5.35 4.84
C GLY A 220 -7.26 5.93 4.75
N TYR A 221 -7.48 7.15 5.25
CA TYR A 221 -8.74 7.88 5.20
C TYR A 221 -8.51 9.29 4.62
N ASN A 222 -9.35 9.69 3.68
CA ASN A 222 -9.22 10.96 2.93
C ASN A 222 -9.57 12.21 3.76
N ASN A 223 -9.35 13.39 3.18
CA ASN A 223 -9.62 14.69 3.82
C ASN A 223 -11.08 14.84 4.31
N ALA A 224 -12.07 14.35 3.56
CA ALA A 224 -13.47 14.40 3.99
C ALA A 224 -13.70 13.65 5.31
N TYR A 225 -13.07 12.49 5.50
CA TYR A 225 -13.10 11.79 6.77
C TYR A 225 -12.38 12.59 7.87
N GLN A 226 -11.18 13.11 7.61
CA GLN A 226 -10.41 13.89 8.60
C GLN A 226 -11.25 15.05 9.17
N ILE A 227 -11.89 15.82 8.28
CA ILE A 227 -12.70 16.98 8.63
C ILE A 227 -13.97 16.57 9.39
N ASN A 228 -14.75 15.62 8.84
CA ASN A 228 -16.01 15.21 9.45
C ASN A 228 -15.81 14.56 10.83
N ALA A 229 -14.73 13.80 11.00
CA ALA A 229 -14.36 13.18 12.26
C ALA A 229 -13.60 14.12 13.21
N LYS A 230 -13.29 15.36 12.78
CA LYS A 230 -12.52 16.36 13.54
C LYS A 230 -11.23 15.80 14.10
N THR A 231 -10.49 15.09 13.25
CA THR A 231 -9.22 14.47 13.66
C THR A 231 -8.18 15.54 13.99
N GLU A 232 -7.10 15.13 14.66
CA GLU A 232 -5.99 16.03 14.99
C GLU A 232 -5.40 16.72 13.74
N LEU A 233 -5.34 16.02 12.59
CA LEU A 233 -4.86 16.60 11.34
C LEU A 233 -5.80 17.69 10.82
N ALA A 234 -7.10 17.46 10.84
CA ALA A 234 -8.09 18.45 10.43
C ALA A 234 -8.02 19.71 11.32
N LEU A 235 -7.92 19.53 12.64
CA LEU A 235 -7.76 20.65 13.58
C LEU A 235 -6.43 21.39 13.39
N ARG A 236 -5.32 20.67 13.18
CA ARG A 236 -3.98 21.25 12.97
C ARG A 236 -3.92 22.11 11.71
N TYR A 237 -4.54 21.64 10.63
CA TYR A 237 -4.51 22.31 9.32
C TYR A 237 -5.79 23.10 9.01
N ASN A 238 -6.65 23.30 10.01
CA ASN A 238 -7.87 24.10 9.93
C ASN A 238 -8.74 23.73 8.72
N ASP A 239 -8.93 22.43 8.48
CA ASP A 239 -9.69 21.83 7.37
C ASP A 239 -9.17 22.14 5.95
N ILE A 240 -8.01 22.80 5.80
CA ILE A 240 -7.43 23.15 4.50
C ILE A 240 -6.40 22.10 4.09
N SER A 241 -6.74 21.25 3.11
CA SER A 241 -5.92 20.14 2.61
C SER A 241 -5.14 19.42 3.75
N PRO A 242 -5.83 18.87 4.78
CA PRO A 242 -5.13 18.38 5.97
C PRO A 242 -4.08 17.31 5.70
N LEU A 243 -4.35 16.39 4.77
CA LEU A 243 -3.43 15.30 4.44
C LEU A 243 -2.24 15.81 3.64
N GLU A 244 -2.44 16.60 2.60
CA GLU A 244 -1.35 17.06 1.74
C GLU A 244 -0.38 17.99 2.50
N ASN A 245 -0.90 18.80 3.42
CA ASN A 245 -0.04 19.55 4.35
C ASN A 245 0.75 18.62 5.27
N HIS A 246 0.13 17.55 5.78
CA HIS A 246 0.81 16.56 6.61
C HIS A 246 1.92 15.83 5.86
N HIS A 247 1.64 15.31 4.67
CA HIS A 247 2.62 14.63 3.80
C HIS A 247 3.84 15.52 3.56
N CYS A 248 3.59 16.80 3.25
CA CYS A 248 4.61 17.79 3.03
C CYS A 248 5.44 18.07 4.31
N ALA A 249 4.77 18.19 5.47
CA ALA A 249 5.44 18.38 6.75
C ALA A 249 6.39 17.21 7.08
N ILE A 250 5.92 15.96 6.92
CA ILE A 250 6.74 14.76 7.13
C ILE A 250 7.95 14.74 6.18
N ALA A 251 7.77 15.08 4.91
CA ALA A 251 8.86 15.13 3.93
C ALA A 251 10.01 16.04 4.39
N PHE A 252 9.67 17.23 4.90
CA PHE A 252 10.68 18.17 5.40
C PHE A 252 11.22 17.81 6.78
N ASP A 253 10.46 17.12 7.63
CA ASP A 253 10.98 16.59 8.89
C ASP A 253 12.02 15.48 8.65
N ILE A 254 11.85 14.65 7.62
CA ILE A 254 12.90 13.72 7.16
C ILE A 254 14.14 14.49 6.72
N LEU A 255 13.99 15.53 5.89
CA LEU A 255 15.12 16.34 5.41
C LEU A 255 15.81 17.18 6.51
N LYS A 256 15.20 17.35 7.69
CA LYS A 256 15.87 17.97 8.84
C LYS A 256 16.88 17.04 9.51
N LYS A 257 16.76 15.72 9.34
CA LYS A 257 17.70 14.74 9.92
C LYS A 257 19.01 14.80 9.14
N GLU A 258 20.12 15.05 9.83
CA GLU A 258 21.43 15.25 9.18
C GLU A 258 21.85 14.07 8.28
N ASN A 259 21.56 12.85 8.72
CA ASN A 259 21.84 11.62 7.97
C ASN A 259 20.90 11.39 6.77
N CYS A 260 19.76 12.09 6.69
CA CYS A 260 18.79 11.96 5.60
C CYS A 260 18.69 13.22 4.72
N ASN A 261 19.42 14.29 5.06
CA ASN A 261 19.31 15.55 4.34
C ASN A 261 20.10 15.51 3.02
N MET A 262 19.51 14.92 1.98
CA MET A 262 20.10 14.89 0.64
C MET A 262 20.29 16.28 0.02
N THR A 263 19.62 17.31 0.57
CA THR A 263 19.73 18.71 0.12
C THR A 263 20.75 19.52 0.92
N ARG A 264 21.53 18.90 1.83
CA ARG A 264 22.43 19.59 2.77
C ARG A 264 23.50 20.48 2.10
N LYS A 265 23.84 20.19 0.84
CA LYS A 265 24.82 20.96 0.05
C LYS A 265 24.18 22.03 -0.86
N PHE A 266 22.85 22.14 -0.88
CA PHE A 266 22.18 23.16 -1.68
C PHE A 266 22.50 24.54 -1.10
N SER A 267 22.65 25.53 -1.98
CA SER A 267 22.63 26.91 -1.54
C SER A 267 21.26 27.26 -0.94
N ARG A 268 21.23 28.34 -0.14
CA ARG A 268 19.98 28.82 0.46
C ARG A 268 18.88 29.08 -0.59
N ASP A 269 19.25 29.63 -1.74
CA ASP A 269 18.30 29.94 -2.82
C ASP A 269 17.83 28.67 -3.54
N GLN A 270 18.72 27.70 -3.77
CA GLN A 270 18.33 26.39 -4.32
C GLN A 270 17.36 25.68 -3.38
N PHE A 271 17.67 25.60 -2.08
CA PHE A 271 16.79 24.96 -1.11
C PHE A 271 15.43 25.66 -1.01
N LYS A 272 15.41 27.01 -1.03
CA LYS A 272 14.16 27.77 -1.03
C LYS A 272 13.30 27.46 -2.27
N ARG A 273 13.89 27.50 -3.47
CA ARG A 273 13.19 27.17 -4.73
C ARG A 273 12.65 25.74 -4.72
N PHE A 274 13.48 24.78 -4.31
CA PHE A 274 13.08 23.39 -4.15
C PHE A 274 11.91 23.24 -3.19
N ARG A 275 12.01 23.83 -1.99
CA ARG A 275 10.97 23.78 -0.97
C ARG A 275 9.65 24.37 -1.46
N ASP A 276 9.68 25.58 -2.03
CA ASP A 276 8.49 26.27 -2.51
C ASP A 276 7.80 25.49 -3.65
N SER A 277 8.57 24.89 -4.55
CA SER A 277 8.03 24.06 -5.63
C SER A 277 7.50 22.71 -5.13
N MET A 278 8.20 22.04 -4.22
CA MET A 278 7.76 20.76 -3.65
C MET A 278 6.46 20.91 -2.84
N ILE A 279 6.32 21.98 -2.06
CA ILE A 279 5.07 22.30 -1.35
C ILE A 279 3.92 22.44 -2.35
N ARG A 280 4.12 23.20 -3.44
CA ARG A 280 3.09 23.37 -4.47
C ARG A 280 2.71 22.05 -5.15
N CYS A 281 3.70 21.23 -5.51
CA CYS A 281 3.45 19.93 -6.14
C CYS A 281 2.64 19.00 -5.24
N ILE A 282 2.99 18.89 -3.95
CA ILE A 282 2.27 18.02 -3.02
C ILE A 282 0.87 18.56 -2.72
N LEU A 283 0.72 19.87 -2.44
CA LEU A 283 -0.60 20.45 -2.19
C LEU A 283 -1.54 20.40 -3.40
N ALA A 284 -0.99 20.29 -4.62
CA ALA A 284 -1.76 20.13 -5.85
C ALA A 284 -2.34 18.73 -6.03
N THR A 285 -1.94 17.72 -5.24
CA THR A 285 -2.53 16.37 -5.30
C THR A 285 -3.84 16.26 -4.54
N ASP A 286 -4.26 17.31 -3.82
CA ASP A 286 -5.59 17.37 -3.22
C ASP A 286 -6.65 17.43 -4.33
N MET A 287 -7.37 16.32 -4.52
CA MET A 287 -8.38 16.20 -5.55
C MET A 287 -9.53 17.19 -5.41
N ALA A 288 -9.73 17.82 -4.24
CA ALA A 288 -10.69 18.91 -4.08
C ALA A 288 -10.32 20.13 -4.93
N LYS A 289 -9.03 20.35 -5.21
CA LYS A 289 -8.51 21.44 -6.04
C LYS A 289 -8.39 21.09 -7.51
N HIS A 290 -8.75 19.88 -7.93
CA HIS A 290 -8.56 19.40 -9.29
C HIS A 290 -9.17 20.32 -10.36
N ASN A 291 -10.34 20.90 -10.10
CA ASN A 291 -11.01 21.81 -11.05
C ASN A 291 -10.46 23.25 -11.03
N GLU A 292 -9.62 23.59 -10.05
CA GLU A 292 -9.04 24.93 -9.89
C GLU A 292 -7.65 25.05 -10.54
N ILE A 293 -7.02 23.92 -10.86
CA ILE A 293 -5.65 23.80 -11.42
C ILE A 293 -5.73 23.45 -12.91
#